data_AF-A0A1I7MY50-F1
#
_entry.id   AF-A0A1I7MY50-F1
#
_cell.length_a   1.000
_cell.length_b   1.000
_cell.length_c   1.000
_cell.angle_alpha   90.00
_cell.angle_beta   90.00
_cell.angle_gamma   90.00
#
_symmetry.space_group_name_H-M   'P 1'
#
loop_
_entity.id
_entity.type
_entity.pdbx_description
1 polymer ?
#
loop_
_entity_poly.entity_id
_entity_poly.type
_entity_poly.pdbx_seq_one_letter_code
_entity_poly.pdbx_strand_id
1 'polypeptide(L)'
;MLFSFWSGEVSWMERLCVASAKDIGEEITVFTYGDREKLSAQLGCPVRDAALILSPADRDEVLQFGVAHFSDFFRLEAIARGCGTWTDLDVIFIKPLPRSEYVFGEQNDERIGNSVLRLPPDSELLNRYLAFCRKRPMHRLVMPWMPWTTKCSRIMKGLAASAMGARLPAPKYGPAALTYFAERCGVDHIALPAKVFYPIPIRGPAITRVFEPGFIESLVGPETVAVHLWRSTFVHFNGLGVPTSGWLAERVAHLLTLRDSEAAAERRYSV
;
A
#
# COMPACT_ATOMS: atom_id res chain seq x y z
N MET A 1 2.56 4.63 14.88
CA MET A 1 2.49 3.18 14.61
C MET A 1 1.87 2.91 13.25
N LEU A 2 2.69 2.32 12.38
CA LEU A 2 2.38 1.85 11.06
C LEU A 2 2.02 0.36 11.08
N PHE A 3 1.26 -0.07 10.08
CA PHE A 3 1.05 -1.49 9.83
C PHE A 3 0.92 -1.80 8.33
N SER A 4 1.19 -3.06 7.97
CA SER A 4 1.06 -3.55 6.60
C SER A 4 0.65 -5.02 6.56
N PHE A 5 0.42 -5.56 5.35
CA PHE A 5 0.22 -6.98 5.11
C PHE A 5 1.23 -7.48 4.06
N TRP A 6 1.78 -8.69 4.28
CA TRP A 6 2.69 -9.30 3.33
C TRP A 6 2.51 -10.82 3.20
N SER A 7 2.50 -11.31 1.97
CA SER A 7 2.37 -12.75 1.66
C SER A 7 3.22 -13.20 0.47
N GLY A 8 4.36 -12.55 0.24
CA GLY A 8 5.25 -12.84 -0.88
C GLY A 8 6.72 -12.95 -0.47
N GLU A 9 7.59 -13.10 -1.45
CA GLU A 9 9.03 -13.05 -1.23
C GLU A 9 9.45 -11.66 -0.76
N VAL A 10 10.27 -11.62 0.29
CA VAL A 10 10.84 -10.39 0.81
C VAL A 10 12.09 -10.04 0.00
N SER A 11 12.10 -8.83 -0.56
CA SER A 11 13.25 -8.28 -1.27
C SER A 11 13.89 -7.13 -0.49
N TRP A 12 14.90 -6.49 -1.10
CA TRP A 12 15.48 -5.27 -0.53
C TRP A 12 14.44 -4.16 -0.35
N MET A 13 13.38 -4.13 -1.17
CA MET A 13 12.37 -3.07 -1.16
C MET A 13 11.53 -3.08 0.11
N GLU A 14 10.97 -4.24 0.48
CA GLU A 14 10.17 -4.40 1.70
C GLU A 14 11.03 -4.16 2.95
N ARG A 15 12.26 -4.69 2.94
CA ARG A 15 13.24 -4.45 4.01
C ARG A 15 13.53 -2.96 4.15
N LEU A 16 13.74 -2.27 3.04
CA LEU A 16 14.05 -0.84 3.03
C LEU A 16 12.86 -0.01 3.53
N CYS A 17 11.63 -0.35 3.13
CA CYS A 17 10.41 0.28 3.65
C CYS A 17 10.38 0.19 5.19
N VAL A 18 10.49 -1.03 5.74
CA VAL A 18 10.52 -1.26 7.20
C VAL A 18 11.67 -0.52 7.87
N ALA A 19 12.87 -0.57 7.29
CA ALA A 19 14.05 0.08 7.84
C ALA A 19 13.92 1.60 7.84
N SER A 20 13.33 2.18 6.80
CA SER A 20 13.10 3.64 6.68
C SER A 20 12.01 4.14 7.63
N ALA A 21 10.95 3.37 7.85
CA ALA A 21 9.94 3.68 8.86
C ALA A 21 10.56 3.77 10.27
N LYS A 22 11.40 2.80 10.61
CA LYS A 22 12.11 2.80 11.89
C LYS A 22 13.13 3.93 12.01
N ASP A 23 13.78 4.32 10.92
CA ASP A 23 14.78 5.41 10.88
C ASP A 23 14.15 6.76 11.25
N ILE A 24 12.90 7.00 10.84
CA ILE A 24 12.13 8.19 11.23
C ILE A 24 11.44 8.04 12.60
N GLY A 25 11.74 6.97 13.35
CA GLY A 25 11.18 6.70 14.67
C GLY A 25 9.76 6.12 14.68
N GLU A 26 9.24 5.67 13.54
CA GLU A 26 7.94 4.99 13.49
C GLU A 26 8.09 3.48 13.68
N GLU A 27 7.29 2.92 14.57
CA GLU A 27 7.12 1.47 14.66
C GLU A 27 6.25 0.96 13.52
N ILE A 28 6.59 -0.20 12.97
CA ILE A 28 5.81 -0.89 11.93
C ILE A 28 5.57 -2.35 12.31
N THR A 29 4.32 -2.80 12.22
CA THR A 29 3.93 -4.22 12.38
C THR A 29 3.41 -4.78 11.06
N VAL A 30 3.88 -5.96 10.66
CA VAL A 30 3.42 -6.61 9.43
C VAL A 30 2.52 -7.80 9.76
N PHE A 31 1.42 -7.93 9.03
CA PHE A 31 0.50 -9.05 9.15
C PHE A 31 0.74 -10.07 8.04
N THR A 32 0.63 -11.36 8.37
CA THR A 32 0.69 -12.44 7.39
C THR A 32 -0.15 -13.63 7.83
N TYR A 33 -0.58 -14.46 6.87
CA TYR A 33 -1.09 -15.80 7.14
C TYR A 33 0.00 -16.88 7.09
N GLY A 34 1.22 -16.52 6.65
CA GLY A 34 2.34 -17.44 6.52
C GLY A 34 3.16 -17.59 7.80
N ASP A 35 4.40 -18.06 7.62
CA ASP A 35 5.37 -18.20 8.70
C ASP A 35 5.80 -16.82 9.23
N ARG A 36 5.36 -16.53 10.46
CA ARG A 36 5.58 -15.24 11.13
C ARG A 36 7.03 -15.06 11.56
N GLU A 37 7.68 -16.12 12.04
CA GLU A 37 9.06 -16.06 12.52
C GLU A 37 10.02 -15.82 11.36
N LYS A 38 9.85 -16.57 10.26
CA LYS A 38 10.62 -16.37 9.04
C LYS A 38 10.45 -14.96 8.50
N LEU A 39 9.21 -14.47 8.39
CA LEU A 39 8.95 -13.13 7.86
C LEU A 39 9.51 -12.04 8.79
N SER A 40 9.38 -12.21 10.10
CA SER A 40 9.93 -11.28 11.11
C SER A 40 11.45 -11.21 11.01
N ALA A 41 12.13 -12.35 10.83
CA ALA A 41 13.57 -12.39 10.66
C ALA A 41 14.04 -11.71 9.36
N GLN A 42 13.26 -11.80 8.28
CA GLN A 42 13.60 -11.17 6.99
C GLN A 42 13.36 -9.66 6.98
N LEU A 43 12.25 -9.19 7.56
CA LEU A 43 11.89 -7.77 7.59
C LEU A 43 12.52 -7.01 8.75
N GLY A 44 12.85 -7.72 9.83
CA GLY A 44 13.35 -7.12 11.06
C GLY A 44 12.29 -6.33 11.83
N CYS A 45 11.00 -6.67 11.73
CA CYS A 45 9.92 -6.01 12.49
C CYS A 45 8.95 -7.03 13.08
N PRO A 46 8.14 -6.65 14.10
CA PRO A 46 7.09 -7.53 14.61
C PRO A 46 6.16 -8.01 13.51
N VAL A 47 5.89 -9.32 13.48
CA VAL A 47 4.94 -9.94 12.57
C VAL A 47 3.80 -10.59 13.34
N ARG A 48 2.56 -10.31 12.93
CA ARG A 48 1.34 -10.83 13.57
C ARG A 48 0.50 -11.66 12.60
N ASP A 49 -0.38 -12.47 13.19
CA ASP A 49 -1.34 -13.26 12.43
C ASP A 49 -2.40 -12.36 11.77
N ALA A 50 -2.51 -12.44 10.46
CA ALA A 50 -3.57 -11.76 9.70
C ALA A 50 -4.98 -12.26 10.09
N ALA A 51 -5.11 -13.46 10.67
CA ALA A 51 -6.36 -14.01 11.21
C ALA A 51 -6.98 -13.13 12.32
N LEU A 52 -6.19 -12.26 12.96
CA LEU A 52 -6.68 -11.27 13.93
C LEU A 52 -7.55 -10.18 13.28
N ILE A 53 -7.39 -9.96 11.97
CA ILE A 53 -8.14 -8.94 11.23
C ILE A 53 -9.21 -9.60 10.36
N LEU A 54 -8.85 -10.60 9.57
CA LEU A 54 -9.76 -11.33 8.69
C LEU A 54 -9.55 -12.83 8.86
N SER A 55 -10.65 -13.59 9.01
CA SER A 55 -10.54 -15.04 9.15
C SER A 55 -9.98 -15.67 7.86
N PRO A 56 -9.35 -16.86 7.92
CA PRO A 56 -8.93 -17.58 6.71
C PRO A 56 -10.08 -17.84 5.72
N ALA A 57 -11.30 -18.05 6.22
CA ALA A 57 -12.48 -18.20 5.37
C ALA A 57 -12.81 -16.89 4.63
N ASP A 58 -12.82 -15.75 5.34
CA ASP A 58 -13.03 -14.44 4.72
C ASP A 58 -11.92 -14.12 3.71
N ARG A 59 -10.67 -14.43 4.06
CA ARG A 59 -9.51 -14.30 3.16
C ARG A 59 -9.77 -15.05 1.86
N ASP A 60 -10.12 -16.33 1.94
CA ASP A 60 -10.33 -17.16 0.75
C ASP A 60 -11.48 -16.66 -0.10
N GLU A 61 -12.56 -16.19 0.53
CA GLU A 61 -13.66 -15.57 -0.19
C GLU A 61 -13.25 -14.28 -0.92
N VAL A 62 -12.44 -13.42 -0.28
CA VAL A 62 -12.01 -12.15 -0.89
C VAL A 62 -10.94 -12.37 -1.97
N LEU A 63 -10.04 -13.33 -1.77
CA LEU A 63 -8.98 -13.66 -2.73
C LEU A 63 -9.52 -14.15 -4.08
N GLN A 64 -10.76 -14.69 -4.13
CA GLN A 64 -11.44 -14.99 -5.39
C GLN A 64 -11.60 -13.76 -6.30
N PHE A 65 -11.53 -12.54 -5.73
CA PHE A 65 -11.58 -11.28 -6.46
C PHE A 65 -10.19 -10.69 -6.78
N GLY A 66 -9.12 -11.30 -6.25
CA GLY A 66 -7.73 -10.96 -6.51
C GLY A 66 -6.97 -10.39 -5.32
N VAL A 67 -5.64 -10.44 -5.38
CA VAL A 67 -4.73 -10.02 -4.30
C VAL A 67 -4.85 -8.52 -3.98
N ALA A 68 -5.03 -7.67 -4.99
CA ALA A 68 -5.19 -6.23 -4.79
C ALA A 68 -6.47 -5.91 -3.99
N HIS A 69 -7.58 -6.57 -4.32
CA HIS A 69 -8.84 -6.45 -3.57
C HIS A 69 -8.70 -6.91 -2.13
N PHE A 70 -8.00 -8.03 -1.92
CA PHE A 70 -7.70 -8.50 -0.58
C PHE A 70 -6.92 -7.46 0.23
N SER A 71 -5.87 -6.89 -0.34
CA SER A 71 -5.06 -5.85 0.33
C SER A 71 -5.89 -4.62 0.68
N ASP A 72 -6.70 -4.12 -0.27
CA ASP A 72 -7.59 -2.99 -0.04
C ASP A 72 -8.60 -3.26 1.09
N PHE A 73 -9.19 -4.45 1.12
CA PHE A 73 -10.18 -4.81 2.15
C PHE A 73 -9.55 -5.04 3.52
N PHE A 74 -8.45 -5.80 3.58
CA PHE A 74 -7.69 -6.08 4.80
C PHE A 74 -7.26 -4.77 5.49
N ARG A 75 -6.76 -3.81 4.70
CA ARG A 75 -6.38 -2.48 5.17
C ARG A 75 -7.51 -1.78 5.91
N LEU A 76 -8.69 -1.68 5.28
CA LEU A 76 -9.83 -0.99 5.88
C LEU A 76 -10.29 -1.69 7.15
N GLU A 77 -10.35 -3.03 7.14
CA GLU A 77 -10.72 -3.84 8.30
C GLU A 77 -9.75 -3.67 9.47
N ALA A 78 -8.46 -3.57 9.19
CA ALA A 78 -7.45 -3.30 10.21
C ALA A 78 -7.50 -1.87 10.75
N ILE A 79 -7.73 -0.86 9.90
CA ILE A 79 -7.93 0.53 10.36
C ILE A 79 -9.15 0.61 11.29
N ALA A 80 -10.27 -0.05 10.94
CA ALA A 80 -11.46 -0.07 11.79
C ALA A 80 -11.25 -0.77 13.15
N ARG A 81 -10.25 -1.64 13.25
CA ARG A 81 -9.83 -2.29 14.50
C ARG A 81 -8.79 -1.47 15.28
N GLY A 82 -8.44 -0.26 14.83
CA GLY A 82 -7.48 0.60 15.49
C GLY A 82 -6.02 0.19 15.29
N CYS A 83 -5.68 -0.54 14.21
CA CYS A 83 -4.29 -0.93 13.94
C CYS A 83 -3.37 0.27 13.59
N GLY A 84 -3.93 1.47 13.39
CA GLY A 84 -3.16 2.69 13.15
C GLY A 84 -3.12 3.07 11.68
N THR A 85 -1.91 3.34 11.16
CA THR A 85 -1.73 3.83 9.79
C THR A 85 -1.27 2.72 8.87
N TRP A 86 -2.02 2.48 7.80
CA TRP A 86 -1.57 1.57 6.76
C TRP A 86 -0.39 2.15 5.98
N THR A 87 0.57 1.30 5.64
CA THR A 87 1.54 1.56 4.57
C THR A 87 1.70 0.34 3.68
N ASP A 88 1.85 0.53 2.36
CA ASP A 88 2.38 -0.52 1.49
C ASP A 88 3.88 -0.72 1.78
N LEU A 89 4.41 -1.93 1.52
CA LEU A 89 5.82 -2.27 1.77
C LEU A 89 6.78 -1.85 0.63
N ASP A 90 6.38 -0.87 -0.17
CA ASP A 90 7.16 -0.23 -1.23
C ASP A 90 7.22 1.30 -1.06
N VAL A 91 6.92 1.78 0.16
CA VAL A 91 6.95 3.20 0.55
C VAL A 91 8.23 3.46 1.36
N ILE A 92 9.14 4.27 0.82
CA ILE A 92 10.38 4.62 1.51
C ILE A 92 10.19 5.94 2.25
N PHE A 93 10.25 5.90 3.57
CA PHE A 93 10.05 7.06 4.43
C PHE A 93 11.31 7.92 4.51
N ILE A 94 11.11 9.24 4.51
CA ILE A 94 12.16 10.26 4.58
C ILE A 94 11.95 11.16 5.81
N LYS A 95 10.68 11.39 6.20
CA LYS A 95 10.31 12.20 7.36
C LYS A 95 9.16 11.54 8.13
N PRO A 96 8.95 11.90 9.41
CA PRO A 96 7.77 11.48 10.16
C PRO A 96 6.47 11.81 9.45
N LEU A 97 5.46 10.95 9.64
CA LEU A 97 4.12 11.22 9.11
C LEU A 97 3.51 12.47 9.77
N PRO A 98 2.65 13.21 9.05
CA PRO A 98 1.90 14.31 9.64
C PRO A 98 1.09 13.88 10.87
N ARG A 99 1.07 14.76 11.88
CA ARG A 99 0.24 14.60 13.08
C ARG A 99 -1.19 15.05 12.79
N SER A 100 -1.90 14.21 12.05
CA SER A 100 -3.30 14.39 11.68
C SER A 100 -4.07 13.08 11.89
N GLU A 101 -5.38 13.21 12.13
CA GLU A 101 -6.30 12.08 12.21
C GLU A 101 -6.51 11.43 10.83
N TYR A 102 -6.59 12.25 9.78
CA TYR A 102 -6.58 11.81 8.39
C TYR A 102 -5.19 11.98 7.79
N VAL A 103 -4.64 10.90 7.24
CA VAL A 103 -3.38 10.92 6.49
C VAL A 103 -3.58 10.11 5.22
N PHE A 104 -3.74 10.81 4.11
CA PHE A 104 -3.72 10.28 2.75
C PHE A 104 -3.32 11.42 1.81
N GLY A 105 -2.87 11.08 0.61
CA GLY A 105 -2.45 12.08 -0.37
C GLY A 105 -3.00 11.78 -1.76
N GLU A 106 -3.02 12.80 -2.60
CA GLU A 106 -3.32 12.66 -4.01
C GLU A 106 -2.25 11.79 -4.67
N GLN A 107 -2.64 10.70 -5.32
CA GLN A 107 -1.73 9.93 -6.16
C GLN A 107 -1.52 10.60 -7.53
N ASN A 108 -2.53 11.34 -8.00
CA ASN A 108 -2.56 12.16 -9.19
C ASN A 108 -3.81 13.08 -9.12
N ASP A 109 -3.99 13.92 -10.13
CA ASP A 109 -5.08 14.90 -10.23
C ASP A 109 -6.51 14.32 -10.12
N GLU A 110 -6.68 13.00 -10.29
CA GLU A 110 -8.00 12.34 -10.25
C GLU A 110 -8.21 11.44 -9.04
N ARG A 111 -7.16 11.10 -8.29
CA ARG A 111 -7.21 9.99 -7.32
C ARG A 111 -6.44 10.30 -6.05
N ILE A 112 -7.07 10.02 -4.93
CA ILE A 112 -6.41 9.85 -3.64
C ILE A 112 -5.75 8.46 -3.61
N GLY A 113 -4.46 8.42 -3.35
CA GLY A 113 -3.69 7.20 -3.16
C GLY A 113 -4.01 6.54 -1.83
N ASN A 114 -3.87 5.22 -1.78
CA ASN A 114 -4.21 4.42 -0.60
C ASN A 114 -3.01 3.66 -0.02
N SER A 115 -1.80 3.90 -0.54
CA SER A 115 -0.55 3.26 -0.11
C SER A 115 -0.01 3.78 1.22
N VAL A 116 -0.42 4.98 1.66
CA VAL A 116 -0.27 5.47 3.03
C VAL A 116 -1.64 5.98 3.46
N LEU A 117 -2.26 5.33 4.44
CA LEU A 117 -3.66 5.60 4.79
C LEU A 117 -3.90 5.54 6.30
N ARG A 118 -4.24 6.69 6.88
CA ARG A 118 -4.81 6.83 8.23
C ARG A 118 -6.19 7.44 8.10
N LEU A 119 -7.15 6.80 8.74
CA LEU A 119 -8.52 7.29 8.90
C LEU A 119 -8.91 7.07 10.38
N PRO A 120 -9.72 7.94 10.99
CA PRO A 120 -10.34 7.63 12.28
C PRO A 120 -11.14 6.32 12.18
N PRO A 121 -10.99 5.37 13.13
CA PRO A 121 -11.68 4.08 13.10
C PRO A 121 -13.21 4.15 13.02
N ASP A 122 -13.79 5.26 13.49
CA ASP A 122 -15.22 5.55 13.52
C ASP A 122 -15.66 6.61 12.48
N SER A 123 -14.74 7.06 11.61
CA SER A 123 -15.03 8.07 10.59
C SER A 123 -16.15 7.63 9.64
N GLU A 124 -16.96 8.60 9.21
CA GLU A 124 -18.02 8.36 8.23
C GLU A 124 -17.47 7.80 6.91
N LEU A 125 -16.30 8.28 6.46
CA LEU A 125 -15.61 7.75 5.28
C LEU A 125 -15.34 6.25 5.43
N LEU A 126 -14.66 5.84 6.51
CA LEU A 126 -14.28 4.44 6.71
C LEU A 126 -15.52 3.55 6.83
N ASN A 127 -16.51 3.99 7.60
CA ASN A 127 -17.76 3.25 7.79
C ASN A 127 -18.52 3.05 6.48
N ARG A 128 -18.69 4.09 5.66
CA ARG A 128 -19.36 3.99 4.35
C ARG A 128 -18.56 3.11 3.38
N TYR A 129 -17.25 3.25 3.36
CA TYR A 129 -16.39 2.47 2.48
C TYR A 129 -16.42 0.98 2.86
N LEU A 130 -16.22 0.65 4.14
CA LEU A 130 -16.32 -0.73 4.64
C LEU A 130 -17.72 -1.32 4.45
N ALA A 131 -18.78 -0.56 4.73
CA ALA A 131 -20.14 -1.03 4.50
C ALA A 131 -20.39 -1.37 3.02
N PHE A 132 -19.70 -0.70 2.09
CA PHE A 132 -19.74 -1.08 0.68
C PHE A 132 -18.97 -2.37 0.41
N CYS A 133 -17.74 -2.50 0.91
CA CYS A 133 -16.91 -3.69 0.72
C CYS A 133 -17.50 -4.96 1.37
N ARG A 134 -18.16 -4.83 2.53
CA ARG A 134 -18.77 -5.95 3.26
C ARG A 134 -20.05 -6.49 2.63
N LYS A 135 -20.68 -5.77 1.68
CA LYS A 135 -21.89 -6.25 1.00
C LYS A 135 -21.54 -7.42 0.08
N ARG A 136 -21.72 -8.65 0.58
CA ARG A 136 -21.52 -9.90 -0.18
C ARG A 136 -22.78 -10.27 -1.00
N PRO A 137 -22.62 -10.80 -2.23
CA PRO A 137 -21.36 -10.95 -2.94
C PRO A 137 -20.89 -9.61 -3.55
N MET A 138 -19.58 -9.39 -3.62
CA MET A 138 -18.94 -8.22 -4.25
C MET A 138 -19.05 -8.21 -5.79
N HIS A 139 -20.14 -8.76 -6.33
CA HIS A 139 -20.38 -9.08 -7.74
C HIS A 139 -21.12 -7.98 -8.50
N ARG A 140 -20.96 -6.72 -8.10
CA ARG A 140 -21.57 -5.62 -8.84
C ARG A 140 -20.84 -5.47 -10.18
N LEU A 141 -21.60 -5.56 -11.27
CA LEU A 141 -21.07 -5.40 -12.62
C LEU A 141 -20.40 -4.02 -12.82
N VAL A 142 -20.93 -3.00 -12.14
CA VAL A 142 -20.49 -1.60 -12.21
C VAL A 142 -20.40 -0.98 -10.82
N MET A 143 -19.39 -0.13 -10.61
CA MET A 143 -19.19 0.61 -9.36
C MET A 143 -19.66 2.06 -9.46
N PRO A 144 -20.06 2.70 -8.34
CA PRO A 144 -20.43 4.11 -8.33
C PRO A 144 -19.36 5.05 -8.90
N TRP A 145 -18.08 4.81 -8.55
CA TRP A 145 -16.91 5.61 -8.95
C TRP A 145 -16.39 5.36 -10.37
N MET A 146 -17.06 4.51 -11.15
CA MET A 146 -16.70 4.31 -12.54
C MET A 146 -17.25 5.44 -13.42
N PRO A 147 -16.44 5.95 -14.39
CA PRO A 147 -16.94 6.80 -15.45
C PRO A 147 -18.10 6.14 -16.19
N TRP A 148 -19.05 6.93 -16.70
CA TRP A 148 -20.22 6.42 -17.41
C TRP A 148 -19.85 5.53 -18.60
N THR A 149 -18.85 5.93 -19.38
CA THR A 149 -18.32 5.15 -20.52
C THR A 149 -17.83 3.76 -20.08
N THR A 150 -17.18 3.67 -18.92
CA THR A 150 -16.71 2.41 -18.33
C THR A 150 -17.88 1.56 -17.85
N LYS A 151 -18.91 2.18 -17.25
CA LYS A 151 -20.14 1.47 -16.84
C LYS A 151 -20.82 0.84 -18.05
N CYS A 152 -21.05 1.61 -19.12
CA CYS A 152 -21.65 1.10 -20.37
C CYS A 152 -20.81 -0.02 -20.99
N SER A 153 -19.49 0.17 -21.10
CA SER A 153 -18.58 -0.85 -21.64
C SER A 153 -18.64 -2.15 -20.84
N ARG A 154 -18.67 -2.07 -19.51
CA ARG A 154 -18.76 -3.26 -18.64
C ARG A 154 -20.11 -3.96 -18.73
N ILE A 155 -21.20 -3.21 -18.90
CA ILE A 155 -22.53 -3.82 -19.13
C ILE A 155 -22.51 -4.61 -20.45
N MET A 156 -22.04 -4.02 -21.54
CA MET A 156 -21.94 -4.70 -22.84
C MET A 156 -21.04 -5.94 -22.78
N LYS A 157 -19.85 -5.80 -22.20
CA LYS A 157 -18.91 -6.93 -22.02
C LYS A 157 -19.47 -8.00 -21.07
N GLY A 158 -20.27 -7.61 -20.08
CA GLY A 158 -20.91 -8.52 -19.14
C GLY A 158 -21.96 -9.40 -19.82
N LEU A 159 -22.77 -8.82 -20.70
CA LEU A 159 -23.72 -9.56 -21.53
C LEU A 159 -23.00 -10.55 -22.44
N ALA A 160 -21.94 -10.11 -23.13
CA ALA A 160 -21.14 -10.98 -23.99
C ALA A 160 -20.47 -12.12 -23.21
N ALA A 161 -19.85 -11.82 -22.06
CA ALA A 161 -19.24 -12.82 -21.20
C ALA A 161 -20.26 -13.85 -20.71
N SER A 162 -21.44 -13.40 -20.27
CA SER A 162 -22.53 -14.28 -19.84
C SER A 162 -23.00 -15.21 -20.95
N ALA A 163 -23.11 -14.73 -22.19
CA ALA A 163 -23.46 -15.55 -23.34
C ALA A 163 -22.41 -16.65 -23.63
N MET A 164 -21.15 -16.41 -23.27
CA MET A 164 -20.04 -17.36 -23.40
C MET A 164 -19.79 -18.19 -22.14
N GLY A 165 -20.65 -18.11 -21.11
CA GLY A 165 -20.44 -18.80 -19.83
C GLY A 165 -19.26 -18.27 -19.00
N ALA A 166 -18.75 -17.10 -19.32
CA ALA A 166 -17.64 -16.43 -18.63
C ALA A 166 -18.13 -15.35 -17.66
N ARG A 167 -17.28 -14.96 -16.70
CA ARG A 167 -17.52 -13.83 -15.79
C ARG A 167 -16.47 -12.75 -15.98
N LEU A 168 -16.89 -11.50 -15.89
CA LEU A 168 -15.94 -10.38 -15.88
C LEU A 168 -15.17 -10.35 -14.55
N PRO A 169 -13.90 -9.89 -14.57
CA PRO A 169 -13.16 -9.60 -13.35
C PRO A 169 -13.92 -8.61 -12.47
N ALA A 170 -13.85 -8.81 -11.16
CA ALA A 170 -14.47 -7.93 -10.19
C ALA A 170 -13.88 -6.51 -10.26
N PRO A 171 -14.70 -5.48 -10.06
CA PRO A 171 -14.24 -4.10 -10.09
C PRO A 171 -13.41 -3.75 -8.85
N LYS A 172 -12.31 -3.00 -9.02
CA LYS A 172 -11.36 -2.67 -7.95
C LYS A 172 -11.91 -1.63 -6.96
N TYR A 173 -11.59 -1.82 -5.68
CA TYR A 173 -11.95 -0.92 -4.58
C TYR A 173 -10.92 0.22 -4.46
N GLY A 174 -9.65 -0.08 -4.20
CA GLY A 174 -8.48 0.80 -4.05
C GLY A 174 -8.60 2.34 -4.10
N PRO A 175 -7.70 3.04 -4.82
CA PRO A 175 -7.69 4.51 -4.88
C PRO A 175 -9.00 5.12 -5.37
N ALA A 176 -9.68 4.40 -6.28
CA ALA A 176 -10.88 4.90 -6.92
C ALA A 176 -12.09 5.00 -5.99
N ALA A 177 -12.31 3.99 -5.15
CA ALA A 177 -13.37 4.04 -4.16
C ALA A 177 -12.98 4.94 -2.98
N LEU A 178 -11.70 4.97 -2.57
CA LEU A 178 -11.24 5.90 -1.54
C LEU A 178 -11.58 7.35 -1.92
N THR A 179 -11.23 7.76 -3.14
CA THR A 179 -11.55 9.09 -3.68
C THR A 179 -13.06 9.37 -3.62
N TYR A 180 -13.87 8.44 -4.14
CA TYR A 180 -15.33 8.58 -4.15
C TYR A 180 -15.94 8.72 -2.74
N PHE A 181 -15.48 7.92 -1.77
CA PHE A 181 -15.99 8.01 -0.40
C PHE A 181 -15.48 9.25 0.33
N ALA A 182 -14.26 9.71 0.04
CA ALA A 182 -13.74 10.96 0.57
C ALA A 182 -14.57 12.17 0.10
N GLU A 183 -14.84 12.27 -1.21
CA GLU A 183 -15.71 13.31 -1.78
C GLU A 183 -17.12 13.25 -1.18
N ARG A 184 -17.69 12.04 -1.06
CA ARG A 184 -19.04 11.85 -0.51
C ARG A 184 -19.18 12.23 0.95
N CYS A 185 -18.09 12.17 1.71
CA CYS A 185 -18.06 12.57 3.12
C CYS A 185 -17.48 13.99 3.29
N GLY A 186 -17.12 14.67 2.21
CA GLY A 186 -16.57 16.02 2.23
C GLY A 186 -15.20 16.13 2.91
N VAL A 187 -14.37 15.09 2.85
CA VAL A 187 -13.01 15.07 3.46
C VAL A 187 -11.89 14.93 2.43
N ASP A 188 -12.23 14.92 1.14
CA ASP A 188 -11.28 14.90 0.02
C ASP A 188 -10.31 16.08 0.05
N HIS A 189 -10.78 17.27 0.43
CA HIS A 189 -9.97 18.48 0.56
C HIS A 189 -8.85 18.40 1.61
N ILE A 190 -8.84 17.36 2.46
CA ILE A 190 -7.79 17.09 3.45
C ILE A 190 -6.60 16.37 2.79
N ALA A 191 -6.77 15.82 1.58
CA ALA A 191 -5.73 15.10 0.87
C ALA A 191 -4.46 15.95 0.75
N LEU A 192 -3.33 15.35 1.12
CA LEU A 192 -2.04 15.99 0.99
C LEU A 192 -1.63 16.01 -0.50
N PRO A 193 -0.89 17.06 -0.94
CA PRO A 193 -0.41 17.14 -2.32
C PRO A 193 0.41 15.92 -2.72
N ALA A 194 0.35 15.53 -3.99
CA ALA A 194 0.98 14.29 -4.47
C ALA A 194 2.47 14.16 -4.12
N LYS A 195 3.22 15.26 -4.20
CA LYS A 195 4.64 15.34 -3.83
C LYS A 195 4.99 14.92 -2.38
N VAL A 196 4.00 14.81 -1.49
CA VAL A 196 4.20 14.37 -0.10
C VAL A 196 4.49 12.87 0.00
N PHE A 197 3.77 12.02 -0.75
CA PHE A 197 3.90 10.56 -0.71
C PHE A 197 4.18 9.91 -2.07
N TYR A 198 3.82 10.58 -3.16
CA TYR A 198 3.84 10.10 -4.53
C TYR A 198 4.67 11.01 -5.46
N PRO A 199 5.92 11.39 -5.09
CA PRO A 199 6.77 12.21 -5.95
C PRO A 199 7.09 11.52 -7.28
N ILE A 200 7.09 10.19 -7.31
CA ILE A 200 7.16 9.39 -8.54
C ILE A 200 5.73 9.08 -8.98
N PRO A 201 5.28 9.54 -10.15
CA PRO A 201 3.95 9.20 -10.64
C PRO A 201 3.85 7.70 -11.00
N ILE A 202 2.71 7.08 -10.71
CA ILE A 202 2.43 5.67 -11.04
C ILE A 202 2.56 5.34 -12.54
N ARG A 203 2.34 6.35 -13.40
CA ARG A 203 2.36 6.23 -14.86
C ARG A 203 3.43 7.13 -15.45
N GLY A 204 3.94 6.71 -16.60
CA GLY A 204 4.95 7.45 -17.36
C GLY A 204 6.37 6.91 -17.13
N PRO A 205 7.37 7.54 -17.74
CA PRO A 205 8.75 7.02 -17.76
C PRO A 205 9.51 7.26 -16.46
N ALA A 206 8.96 8.03 -15.50
CA ALA A 206 9.66 8.38 -14.26
C ALA A 206 10.19 7.14 -13.51
N ILE A 207 9.41 6.05 -13.49
CA ILE A 207 9.79 4.82 -12.79
C ILE A 207 11.04 4.15 -13.37
N THR A 208 11.36 4.37 -14.65
CA THR A 208 12.55 3.78 -15.30
C THR A 208 13.83 4.54 -14.97
N ARG A 209 13.71 5.73 -14.36
CA ARG A 209 14.81 6.65 -14.06
C ARG A 209 15.25 6.60 -12.60
N VAL A 210 14.63 5.75 -11.78
CA VAL A 210 14.86 5.67 -10.32
C VAL A 210 16.29 5.27 -9.91
N PHE A 211 17.09 4.75 -10.83
CA PHE A 211 18.51 4.46 -10.61
C PHE A 211 19.44 5.59 -11.12
N GLU A 212 18.92 6.57 -11.86
CA GLU A 212 19.72 7.71 -12.30
C GLU A 212 20.12 8.55 -11.08
N PRO A 213 21.43 8.82 -10.87
CA PRO A 213 21.88 9.67 -9.78
C PRO A 213 21.20 11.05 -9.82
N GLY A 214 20.66 11.51 -8.69
CA GLY A 214 20.00 12.81 -8.58
C GLY A 214 18.54 12.84 -9.02
N PHE A 215 18.00 11.78 -9.66
CA PHE A 215 16.62 11.81 -10.15
C PHE A 215 15.59 11.84 -9.02
N ILE A 216 15.65 10.92 -8.06
CA ILE A 216 14.71 10.90 -6.93
C ILE A 216 14.91 12.16 -6.07
N GLU A 217 16.15 12.55 -5.86
CA GLU A 217 16.56 13.74 -5.13
C GLU A 217 15.94 15.01 -5.73
N SER A 218 15.87 15.10 -7.06
CA SER A 218 15.21 16.21 -7.76
C SER A 218 13.69 16.26 -7.55
N LEU A 219 13.07 15.13 -7.19
CA LEU A 219 11.64 15.03 -6.90
C LEU A 219 11.30 15.19 -5.41
N VAL A 220 12.29 15.05 -4.53
CA VAL A 220 12.13 15.13 -3.08
C VAL A 220 12.26 16.58 -2.63
N GLY A 221 11.17 17.14 -2.12
CA GLY A 221 11.11 18.51 -1.60
C GLY A 221 11.07 18.62 -0.07
N PRO A 222 11.03 19.85 0.47
CA PRO A 222 10.87 20.12 1.90
C PRO A 222 9.62 19.48 2.53
N GLU A 223 8.56 19.28 1.75
CA GLU A 223 7.30 18.66 2.17
C GLU A 223 7.23 17.15 1.92
N THR A 224 8.16 16.58 1.15
CA THR A 224 8.14 15.15 0.86
C THR A 224 8.42 14.36 2.13
N VAL A 225 7.50 13.44 2.45
CA VAL A 225 7.51 12.58 3.62
C VAL A 225 7.93 11.17 3.23
N ALA A 226 7.49 10.69 2.07
CA ALA A 226 7.86 9.37 1.57
C ALA A 226 7.92 9.32 0.04
N VAL A 227 8.60 8.31 -0.48
CA VAL A 227 8.69 7.98 -1.90
C VAL A 227 8.05 6.61 -2.11
N HIS A 228 6.91 6.58 -2.80
CA HIS A 228 6.27 5.32 -3.20
C HIS A 228 6.87 4.78 -4.50
N LEU A 229 7.36 3.54 -4.46
CA LEU A 229 8.06 2.91 -5.59
C LEU A 229 7.14 2.10 -6.52
N TRP A 230 5.87 1.88 -6.18
CA TRP A 230 4.93 1.15 -7.02
C TRP A 230 5.43 -0.24 -7.43
N ARG A 231 5.71 -1.13 -6.48
CA ARG A 231 6.42 -2.41 -6.67
C ARG A 231 6.06 -3.16 -7.95
N SER A 232 4.77 -3.32 -8.26
CA SER A 232 4.36 -4.02 -9.49
C SER A 232 4.85 -3.33 -10.76
N THR A 233 4.76 -2.01 -10.80
CA THR A 233 5.27 -1.17 -11.90
C THR A 233 6.80 -1.17 -11.90
N PHE A 234 7.42 -1.02 -10.73
CA PHE A 234 8.86 -1.06 -10.57
C PHE A 234 9.45 -2.35 -11.14
N VAL A 235 8.94 -3.51 -10.69
CA VAL A 235 9.44 -4.83 -11.12
C VAL A 235 9.25 -5.03 -12.61
N HIS A 236 8.15 -4.53 -13.19
CA HIS A 236 7.90 -4.63 -14.61
C HIS A 236 8.97 -3.94 -15.47
N PHE A 237 9.45 -2.76 -15.04
CA PHE A 237 10.41 -1.98 -15.81
C PHE A 237 11.87 -2.21 -15.44
N ASN A 238 12.13 -2.49 -14.16
CA ASN A 238 13.47 -2.45 -13.57
C ASN A 238 13.93 -3.83 -13.05
N GLY A 239 13.01 -4.81 -12.97
CA GLY A 239 13.24 -6.02 -12.19
C GLY A 239 13.32 -5.74 -10.70
N LEU A 240 13.88 -6.69 -9.94
CA LEU A 240 13.99 -6.63 -8.48
C LEU A 240 15.44 -6.76 -7.99
N GLY A 241 16.40 -6.46 -8.87
CA GLY A 241 17.82 -6.39 -8.49
C GLY A 241 18.05 -5.32 -7.42
N VAL A 242 19.04 -5.55 -6.55
CA VAL A 242 19.43 -4.56 -5.54
C VAL A 242 19.98 -3.31 -6.26
N PRO A 243 19.52 -2.09 -5.92
CA PRO A 243 20.04 -0.87 -6.51
C PRO A 243 21.54 -0.73 -6.26
N THR A 244 22.31 -0.44 -7.31
CA THR A 244 23.77 -0.28 -7.25
C THR A 244 24.23 1.17 -7.41
N SER A 245 23.33 2.07 -7.78
CA SER A 245 23.60 3.50 -7.94
C SER A 245 22.37 4.36 -7.61
N GLY A 246 22.62 5.66 -7.44
CA GLY A 246 21.60 6.66 -7.12
C GLY A 246 21.04 6.56 -5.71
N TRP A 247 20.03 7.37 -5.43
CA TRP A 247 19.41 7.52 -4.12
C TRP A 247 19.02 6.21 -3.43
N LEU A 248 18.45 5.26 -4.18
CA LEU A 248 18.01 3.98 -3.62
C LEU A 248 19.20 3.13 -3.14
N ALA A 249 20.32 3.15 -3.85
CA ALA A 249 21.50 2.40 -3.45
C ALA A 249 22.11 2.97 -2.17
N GLU A 250 22.17 4.30 -2.05
CA GLU A 250 22.62 4.99 -0.83
C GLU A 250 21.75 4.62 0.37
N ARG A 251 20.42 4.62 0.20
CA ARG A 251 19.47 4.25 1.25
C ARG A 251 19.57 2.79 1.65
N VAL A 252 19.73 1.87 0.68
CA VAL A 252 19.98 0.45 0.96
C VAL A 252 21.28 0.26 1.73
N ALA A 253 22.37 0.89 1.28
CA ALA A 253 23.67 0.80 1.93
C ALA A 253 23.59 1.35 3.36
N HIS A 254 22.95 2.50 3.57
CA HIS A 254 22.84 3.10 4.89
C HIS A 254 21.93 2.28 5.82
N LEU A 255 20.70 1.99 5.42
CA LEU A 255 19.68 1.49 6.35
C LEU A 255 19.70 -0.03 6.53
N LEU A 256 20.11 -0.80 5.53
CA LEU A 256 20.12 -2.26 5.65
C LEU A 256 21.43 -2.77 6.25
N THR A 257 22.58 -2.18 5.93
CA THR A 257 23.87 -2.64 6.49
C THR A 257 24.02 -2.29 7.97
N LEU A 258 23.52 -1.12 8.40
CA LEU A 258 23.51 -0.74 9.82
C LEU A 258 22.70 -1.75 10.64
N ARG A 259 21.50 -2.11 10.18
CA ARG A 259 20.62 -3.04 10.88
C ARG A 259 21.12 -4.47 10.87
N ASP A 260 21.71 -4.92 9.77
CA ASP A 260 22.33 -6.24 9.70
C ASP A 260 23.51 -6.34 10.69
N SER A 261 24.22 -5.22 10.93
CA SER A 261 25.30 -5.13 11.94
C SER A 261 24.76 -5.12 13.37
N GLU A 262 23.71 -4.34 13.65
CA GLU A 262 23.04 -4.31 14.97
C GLU A 262 22.49 -5.69 15.35
N ALA A 263 21.78 -6.35 14.43
CA ALA A 263 21.24 -7.69 14.65
C ALA A 263 22.32 -8.77 14.82
N ALA A 264 23.51 -8.56 14.26
CA ALA A 264 24.67 -9.43 14.48
C ALA A 264 25.31 -9.19 15.86
N ALA A 265 25.35 -7.94 16.32
CA ALA A 265 25.85 -7.58 17.65
C ALA A 265 24.94 -8.13 18.75
N GLU A 266 23.62 -7.92 18.68
CA GLU A 266 22.66 -8.42 19.67
C GLU A 266 22.72 -9.95 19.83
N ARG A 267 22.91 -10.68 18.72
CA ARG A 267 23.10 -12.14 18.73
C ARG A 267 24.39 -12.59 19.41
N ARG A 268 25.45 -11.77 19.40
CA ARG A 268 26.71 -12.08 20.10
C ARG A 268 26.63 -11.85 21.60
N TYR A 269 25.76 -10.96 22.07
CA TYR A 269 25.59 -10.65 23.50
C TYR A 269 24.46 -11.44 24.18
N SER A 270 23.68 -12.21 23.41
CA SER A 270 22.58 -13.06 23.93
C SER A 270 22.98 -14.53 24.11
N VAL A 271 24.29 -14.84 24.10
CA VAL A 271 24.89 -16.17 24.31
C VAL A 271 25.67 -16.21 25.60
#